data_AF-X5QYY7-F1
#
_entry.id   AF-X5QYY7-F1
#
_cell.length_a   1.000
_cell.length_b   1.000
_cell.length_c   1.000
_cell.angle_alpha   90.00
_cell.angle_beta   90.00
_cell.angle_gamma   90.00
#
_symmetry.space_group_name_H-M   'P 1'
#
loop_
_entity.id
_entity.type
_entity.pdbx_description
1 polymer ?
#
loop_
_entity_poly.entity_id
_entity_poly.type
_entity_poly.pdbx_seq_one_letter_code
_entity_poly.pdbx_strand_id
1 'polypeptide(L)' 'MTGRPATEDHVESDNVERGVLFLADTPRHLRGPAVPALKAIGLTAKESCEALRVHGLKMARST' A
#
# COMPACT_ATOMS: atom_id res chain seq x y z
N MET A 1 5.50 7.16 -28.60
CA MET A 1 4.98 6.94 -27.24
C MET A 1 6.10 6.34 -26.42
N THR A 2 6.85 7.15 -25.69
CA THR A 2 7.88 6.68 -24.76
C THR A 2 7.18 6.17 -23.51
N GLY A 3 6.92 4.86 -23.46
CA GLY A 3 6.48 4.21 -22.23
C GLY A 3 7.56 4.39 -21.19
N ARG A 4 7.25 5.06 -20.09
CA ARG A 4 8.14 5.07 -18.91
C ARG A 4 8.35 3.61 -18.50
N PRO A 5 9.57 3.21 -18.09
CA PRO A 5 9.78 1.89 -17.54
C PRO A 5 8.83 1.74 -16.33
N ALA A 6 7.99 0.70 -16.35
CA ALA A 6 6.95 0.46 -15.34
C ALA A 6 7.48 0.35 -13.90
N THR A 7 8.80 0.35 -13.72
CA THR A 7 9.51 0.21 -12.47
C THR A 7 9.83 1.54 -11.77
N GLU A 8 9.76 2.70 -12.44
CA GLU A 8 10.19 3.98 -11.86
C GLU A 8 9.18 4.64 -10.89
N ASP A 9 7.90 4.26 -10.94
CA ASP A 9 6.86 4.89 -10.11
C ASP A 9 6.68 4.22 -8.73
N HIS A 10 7.31 3.06 -8.51
CA HIS A 10 7.21 2.33 -7.24
C HIS A 10 8.16 2.92 -6.19
N VAL A 11 7.77 2.82 -4.92
CA VAL A 11 8.63 3.22 -3.81
C VAL A 11 8.79 2.03 -2.88
N GLU A 12 10.04 1.70 -2.56
CA GLU A 12 10.36 0.70 -1.55
C GLU A 12 10.84 1.47 -0.31
N SER A 13 10.14 1.32 0.80
CA SER A 13 10.50 1.93 2.09
C SER A 13 9.94 1.13 3.25
N ASP A 14 10.55 1.27 4.43
CA ASP A 14 10.07 0.64 5.68
C ASP A 14 8.61 1.03 5.99
N ASN A 15 8.20 2.24 5.58
CA ASN A 15 6.83 2.70 5.72
C ASN A 15 5.84 1.93 4.84
N VAL A 16 6.25 1.54 3.62
CA VAL A 16 5.42 0.69 2.75
C VAL A 16 5.19 -0.65 3.41
N GLU A 17 6.24 -1.28 3.94
CA GLU A 17 6.12 -2.55 4.66
C GLU A 17 5.22 -2.43 5.89
N ARG A 18 5.42 -1.39 6.71
CA ARG A 18 4.56 -1.08 7.86
C ARG A 18 3.10 -0.89 7.44
N GLY A 19 2.86 -0.21 6.32
CA GLY A 19 1.52 -0.03 5.75
C GLY A 19 0.88 -1.35 5.33
N VAL A 20 1.64 -2.24 4.70
CA VAL A 20 1.17 -3.58 4.31
C VAL A 20 0.79 -4.41 5.52
N LEU A 21 1.60 -4.38 6.58
CA LEU A 21 1.30 -5.06 7.86
C LEU A 21 0.03 -4.50 8.48
N PHE A 22 -0.10 -3.16 8.57
CA PHE A 22 -1.31 -2.53 9.09
C PHE A 22 -2.59 -2.95 8.34
N LEU A 23 -2.53 -3.04 7.00
CA LEU A 23 -3.68 -3.48 6.20
C LEU A 23 -4.04 -4.95 6.41
N ALA A 24 -3.06 -5.81 6.69
CA ALA A 24 -3.26 -7.22 6.99
C ALA A 24 -3.84 -7.42 8.39
N ASP A 25 -3.33 -6.67 9.38
CA ASP A 25 -3.70 -6.81 10.79
C ASP A 25 -5.00 -6.09 11.13
N THR A 26 -5.38 -5.05 10.35
CA THR A 26 -6.55 -4.22 10.64
C THR A 26 -7.65 -4.44 9.60
N PRO A 27 -8.73 -5.18 9.96
CA PRO A 27 -9.87 -5.41 9.08
C PRO A 27 -10.51 -4.13 8.56
N ARG A 28 -11.00 -4.15 7.31
CA ARG A 28 -11.60 -2.99 6.63
C ARG A 28 -12.71 -2.31 7.44
N HIS A 29 -13.53 -3.06 8.16
CA HIS A 29 -14.63 -2.51 8.95
C HIS A 29 -14.15 -1.69 10.17
N LEU A 30 -12.91 -1.90 10.63
CA LEU A 30 -12.31 -1.14 11.73
C LEU A 30 -11.50 0.06 11.22
N ARG A 31 -10.67 -0.13 10.18
CA ARG A 31 -9.82 0.96 9.64
C ARG A 31 -10.53 1.90 8.67
N GLY A 32 -11.64 1.48 8.07
CA GLY A 32 -12.28 2.21 6.98
C GLY A 32 -11.46 2.21 5.67
N PRO A 33 -11.54 3.29 4.86
CA PRO A 33 -10.81 3.39 3.60
C PRO A 33 -9.29 3.30 3.78
N ALA A 34 -8.62 2.54 2.90
CA ALA A 34 -7.20 2.19 3.05
C ALA A 34 -6.26 3.40 3.05
N VAL A 35 -6.31 4.23 2.02
CA VAL A 35 -5.37 5.36 1.86
C VAL A 35 -5.50 6.38 3.00
N PRO A 36 -6.71 6.83 3.42
CA PRO A 36 -6.86 7.67 4.60
C PRO A 36 -6.29 7.05 5.89
N ALA A 37 -6.54 5.76 6.13
CA ALA A 37 -6.03 5.08 7.32
C ALA A 37 -4.50 5.00 7.34
N LEU A 38 -3.89 4.72 6.19
CA LEU A 38 -2.42 4.69 6.04
C LEU A 38 -1.80 6.08 6.24
N LYS A 39 -2.43 7.13 5.72
CA LYS A 39 -2.01 8.52 5.99
C LYS A 39 -2.13 8.87 7.48
N ALA A 40 -3.18 8.41 8.16
CA ALA A 40 -3.39 8.67 9.58
C ALA A 40 -2.29 8.06 10.47
N ILE A 41 -1.65 6.97 10.03
CA ILE A 41 -0.50 6.37 10.74
C ILE A 41 0.85 6.94 10.29
N GLY A 42 0.89 7.91 9.38
CA GLY A 42 2.10 8.65 9.00
C GLY A 42 2.69 8.32 7.63
N LEU A 43 2.00 7.55 6.76
CA LEU A 43 2.48 7.34 5.39
C LEU A 43 2.16 8.55 4.50
N THR A 44 3.06 8.84 3.57
CA THR A 44 2.79 9.75 2.46
C THR A 44 1.74 9.17 1.52
N ALA A 45 1.20 9.99 0.62
CA ALA A 45 0.25 9.52 -0.40
C ALA A 45 0.88 8.44 -1.31
N LYS A 46 2.15 8.61 -1.70
CA LYS A 46 2.86 7.64 -2.55
C LYS A 46 3.04 6.30 -1.83
N GLU A 47 3.54 6.33 -0.59
CA GLU A 47 3.69 5.12 0.23
C GLU A 47 2.35 4.44 0.51
N SER A 48 1.29 5.21 0.74
CA SER A 48 -0.05 4.66 1.01
C SER A 48 -0.61 3.90 -0.20
N CYS A 49 -0.47 4.48 -1.40
CA CYS A 49 -0.90 3.81 -2.63
C CYS A 49 -0.07 2.54 -2.90
N GLU A 50 1.23 2.61 -2.66
CA GLU A 50 2.14 1.49 -2.87
C GLU A 50 1.90 0.35 -1.87
N ALA A 51 1.70 0.66 -0.59
CA ALA A 51 1.30 -0.31 0.43
C ALA A 51 -0.03 -1.02 0.08
N LEU A 52 -1.02 -0.26 -0.41
CA LEU A 52 -2.29 -0.82 -0.86
C LEU A 52 -2.12 -1.76 -2.06
N ARG A 53 -1.29 -1.37 -3.04
CA ARG A 53 -0.97 -2.20 -4.22
C ARG A 53 -0.30 -3.51 -3.80
N VAL A 54 0.73 -3.44 -2.97
CA VAL A 54 1.48 -4.62 -2.48
C VAL A 54 0.57 -5.54 -1.68
N HIS A 55 -0.26 -4.99 -0.79
CA HIS A 55 -1.23 -5.77 -0.02
C HIS A 55 -2.24 -6.49 -0.94
N GLY A 56 -2.79 -5.79 -1.94
CA GLY A 56 -3.71 -6.39 -2.92
C GLY A 56 -3.05 -7.52 -3.73
N LEU A 57 -1.80 -7.33 -4.15
CA LEU A 57 -1.03 -8.37 -4.83
C LEU A 57 -0.74 -9.59 -3.94
N LYS A 58 -0.50 -9.39 -2.64
CA LYS A 58 -0.33 -10.49 -1.69
C LYS A 58 -1.64 -11.28 -1.56
N MET A 59 -2.77 -10.60 -1.38
CA MET A 59 -4.08 -11.25 -1.29
C MET A 59 -4.42 -12.07 -2.54
N ALA A 60 -4.17 -11.52 -3.74
CA ALA A 60 -4.46 -12.20 -5.00
C ALA A 60 -3.59 -13.43 -5.26
N ARG A 61 -2.42 -13.55 -4.62
CA ARG A 61 -1.57 -14.75 -4.69
C ARG A 61 -1.92 -15.82 -3.67
N SER A 62 -2.68 -15.46 -2.64
CA SER A 62 -3.10 -16.38 -1.57
C SER A 62 -4.40 -17.14 -1.88
N THR A 63 -5.04 -16.81 -3.01
CA THR A 63 -6.20 -17.50 -3.61
C THR A 63 -5.76 -18.44 -4.70
#